data_AF-A0A932MY60-F1
#
_entry.id   AF-A0A932MY60-F1
#
_cell.length_a   1.000
_cell.length_b   1.000
_cell.length_c   1.000
_cell.angle_alpha   90.00
_cell.angle_beta   90.00
_cell.angle_gamma   90.00
#
_symmetry.space_group_name_H-M   'P 1'
#
loop_
_entity.id
_entity.type
_entity.pdbx_description
1 polymer ?
#
loop_
_entity_poly.entity_id
_entity_poly.type
_entity_poly.pdbx_seq_one_letter_code
_entity_poly.pdbx_strand_id
1 'polypeptide(L)'
;MLSTLILKELKSILLSPKFTATFAVCSLLMLLSTYIGIQEYCASVKQYETAVQLVDQELREKTDWMAVSNRIYRTPDPLSIFVTGITNDIGRWSSVDHFNTVKLRHSSYSDDPIFALFRFVDFTFIVQIVLSLFAILFTYDSINGERESGRLKLVFSKAVPRVKYITAKFVGSWLGLVLPLTIPFAICLLLVMLYNVPFTAHHWLSLFQLVGISLLYFTFFMALGIFISAMTKQSNVSFLLSFVIWILLVLIIPRVGIITAGQL
;
A
#
# COMPACT_ATOMS: atom_id res chain seq x y z
N MET A 1 6.16 -9.60 33.98
CA MET A 1 7.48 -9.38 33.34
C MET A 1 7.41 -9.22 31.81
N LEU A 2 6.70 -10.07 31.07
CA LEU A 2 6.58 -9.92 29.61
C LEU A 2 5.74 -8.69 29.22
N SER A 3 4.56 -8.51 29.82
CA SER A 3 3.71 -7.32 29.61
C SER A 3 4.42 -6.00 29.94
N THR A 4 5.23 -5.96 31.01
CA THR A 4 6.03 -4.77 31.38
C THR A 4 7.11 -4.44 30.36
N LEU A 5 7.71 -5.45 29.71
CA LEU A 5 8.66 -5.23 28.61
C LEU A 5 7.95 -4.68 27.38
N ILE A 6 6.79 -5.25 27.03
CA ILE A 6 5.96 -4.76 25.91
C ILE A 6 5.54 -3.31 26.13
N LEU A 7 5.02 -2.97 27.32
CA LEU A 7 4.60 -1.61 27.67
C LEU A 7 5.76 -0.60 27.62
N LYS A 8 6.96 -1.01 28.06
CA LYS A 8 8.16 -0.19 27.94
C LYS A 8 8.47 0.11 26.47
N GLU A 9 8.50 -0.91 25.61
CA GLU A 9 8.78 -0.72 24.17
C GLU A 9 7.70 0.12 23.49
N LEU A 10 6.42 -0.15 23.79
CA LEU A 10 5.28 0.62 23.29
C LEU A 10 5.44 2.11 23.61
N LYS A 11 5.69 2.43 24.89
CA LYS A 11 5.88 3.81 25.35
C LYS A 11 7.11 4.46 24.71
N SER A 12 8.20 3.71 24.52
CA SER A 12 9.42 4.20 23.87
C SER A 12 9.19 4.59 22.42
N ILE A 13 8.37 3.83 21.70
CA ILE A 13 8.05 4.09 20.29
C ILE A 13 7.09 5.26 20.19
N LEU A 14 5.95 5.20 20.89
CA LEU A 14 4.91 6.23 20.83
C LEU A 14 5.36 7.62 21.28
N LEU A 15 6.28 7.71 22.25
CA LEU A 15 6.83 8.98 22.70
C LEU A 15 8.05 9.45 21.89
N SER A 16 8.49 8.68 20.90
CA SER A 16 9.63 9.11 20.07
C SER A 16 9.21 10.22 19.10
N PRO A 17 10.05 11.24 18.87
CA PRO A 17 9.75 12.27 17.87
C PRO A 17 9.68 11.69 16.45
N LYS A 18 10.44 10.60 16.20
CA LYS A 18 10.40 9.84 14.94
C LYS A 18 8.98 9.30 14.68
N PHE A 19 8.30 8.80 15.71
CA PHE A 19 6.95 8.26 15.61
C PHE A 19 5.93 9.33 15.19
N THR A 20 5.93 10.51 15.81
CA THR A 20 5.00 11.58 15.44
C THR A 20 5.18 12.00 13.97
N ALA A 21 6.42 12.16 13.51
CA ALA A 21 6.71 12.54 12.13
C ALA A 21 6.26 11.46 11.13
N THR A 22 6.65 10.20 11.37
CA THR A 22 6.27 9.08 10.49
C THR A 22 4.76 8.84 10.47
N PHE A 23 4.10 8.91 11.63
CA PHE A 23 2.64 8.77 11.72
C PHE A 23 1.91 9.89 10.98
N ALA A 24 2.35 11.14 11.14
CA ALA A 24 1.78 12.28 10.43
C ALA A 24 1.93 12.14 8.91
N VAL A 25 3.12 11.77 8.44
CA VAL A 25 3.40 11.56 7.00
C VAL A 25 2.58 10.39 6.45
N CYS A 26 2.54 9.24 7.13
CA CYS A 26 1.71 8.10 6.71
C CYS A 26 0.24 8.46 6.66
N SER A 27 -0.28 9.08 7.72
CA SER A 27 -1.69 9.49 7.81
C SER A 27 -2.05 10.44 6.67
N LEU A 28 -1.22 11.46 6.43
CA LEU A 28 -1.43 12.42 5.34
C LEU A 28 -1.43 11.72 3.97
N LEU A 29 -0.45 10.86 3.71
CA LEU A 29 -0.35 10.14 2.43
C LEU A 29 -1.53 9.19 2.21
N MET A 30 -1.95 8.44 3.23
CA MET A 30 -3.10 7.53 3.12
C MET A 30 -4.41 8.28 2.86
N LEU A 31 -4.63 9.39 3.57
CA LEU A 31 -5.83 10.21 3.40
C LEU A 31 -5.85 10.89 2.04
N LEU A 32 -4.72 11.46 1.61
CA LEU A 32 -4.60 12.12 0.32
C LEU A 32 -4.76 11.12 -0.83
N SER A 33 -4.14 9.94 -0.74
CA SER A 33 -4.29 8.87 -1.73
C SER A 33 -5.73 8.39 -1.83
N THR A 34 -6.39 8.13 -0.70
CA THR A 34 -7.82 7.73 -0.67
C THR A 34 -8.72 8.82 -1.24
N TYR A 35 -8.48 10.08 -0.89
CA TYR A 35 -9.25 11.21 -1.42
C TYR A 35 -9.11 11.33 -2.94
N ILE A 36 -7.89 11.26 -3.47
CA ILE A 36 -7.63 11.25 -4.91
C ILE A 36 -8.30 10.05 -5.57
N GLY A 37 -8.21 8.86 -4.97
CA GLY A 37 -8.85 7.65 -5.47
C GLY A 37 -10.37 7.76 -5.56
N ILE A 38 -11.01 8.39 -4.57
CA ILE A 38 -12.46 8.67 -4.57
C ILE A 38 -12.81 9.62 -5.73
N GLN A 39 -12.05 10.70 -5.89
CA GLN A 39 -12.29 11.67 -6.98
C GLN A 39 -12.15 11.00 -8.35
N GLU A 40 -11.11 10.20 -8.54
CA GLU A 40 -10.87 9.43 -9.78
C GLU A 40 -12.01 8.43 -10.06
N TYR A 41 -12.47 7.72 -9.03
CA TYR A 41 -13.58 6.79 -9.16
C TYR A 41 -14.87 7.50 -9.56
N CYS A 42 -15.22 8.61 -8.89
CA CYS A 42 -16.40 9.41 -9.22
C CYS A 42 -16.32 9.98 -10.65
N ALA A 43 -15.15 10.47 -11.07
CA ALA A 43 -14.93 10.94 -12.43
C ALA A 43 -15.10 9.80 -13.45
N SER A 44 -14.56 8.62 -13.14
CA SER A 44 -14.66 7.42 -13.99
C SER A 44 -16.10 6.94 -14.13
N VAL A 45 -16.90 6.95 -13.05
CA VAL A 45 -18.33 6.59 -13.09
C VAL A 45 -19.12 7.56 -13.99
N LYS A 46 -18.89 8.87 -13.83
CA LYS A 46 -19.57 9.88 -14.66
C LYS A 46 -19.21 9.75 -16.15
N GLN A 47 -17.93 9.49 -16.44
CA GLN A 47 -17.46 9.25 -17.81
C GLN A 47 -18.08 7.98 -18.40
N TYR A 48 -18.16 6.91 -17.62
CA TYR A 48 -18.80 5.65 -18.02
C TYR A 48 -20.29 5.85 -18.35
N GLU A 49 -21.05 6.53 -17.47
CA GLU A 49 -22.49 6.78 -17.70
C GLU A 49 -22.74 7.61 -18.96
N THR A 50 -21.95 8.68 -19.15
CA THR A 50 -22.06 9.54 -20.34
C THR A 50 -21.75 8.76 -21.61
N ALA A 51 -20.70 7.93 -21.58
CA ALA A 51 -20.29 7.13 -22.72
C ALA A 51 -21.33 6.08 -23.11
N VAL A 52 -21.94 5.40 -22.14
CA VAL A 52 -23.03 4.44 -22.38
C VAL A 52 -24.25 5.14 -22.98
N GLN A 53 -24.62 6.31 -22.48
CA GLN A 53 -25.74 7.08 -23.03
C GLN A 53 -25.51 7.51 -24.48
N LEU A 54 -24.29 7.93 -24.84
CA LEU A 54 -23.95 8.30 -26.21
C LEU A 54 -24.00 7.09 -27.15
N VAL A 55 -23.50 5.93 -26.71
CA VAL A 55 -23.60 4.69 -27.51
C VAL A 55 -25.07 4.28 -27.70
N ASP A 56 -25.90 4.37 -26.66
CA ASP A 56 -27.33 4.06 -26.76
C ASP A 56 -28.06 5.02 -27.72
N GLN A 57 -27.67 6.30 -27.77
CA GLN A 57 -28.20 7.26 -28.74
C GLN A 57 -27.76 6.92 -30.17
N GLU A 58 -26.46 6.66 -30.38
CA GLU A 58 -25.93 6.26 -31.69
C GLU A 58 -26.59 4.98 -32.21
N LEU A 59 -26.89 4.02 -31.32
CA LEU A 59 -27.58 2.77 -31.68
C LEU A 59 -29.04 3.00 -32.07
N ARG A 60 -29.73 3.98 -31.47
CA ARG A 60 -31.14 4.30 -31.81
C ARG A 60 -31.27 5.06 -33.12
N GLU A 61 -30.28 5.86 -33.49
CA GLU A 61 -30.28 6.64 -34.73
C GLU A 61 -29.91 5.80 -35.95
N LYS A 62 -29.11 4.74 -35.77
CA LYS A 62 -28.67 3.86 -36.85
C LYS A 62 -29.74 2.84 -37.22
N THR A 63 -30.30 2.99 -38.41
CA THR A 63 -31.30 2.06 -39.00
C THR A 63 -30.67 1.00 -39.91
N ASP A 64 -29.38 1.12 -40.23
CA ASP A 64 -28.67 0.27 -41.19
C ASP A 64 -27.73 -0.71 -40.49
N TRP A 65 -27.96 -2.02 -40.66
CA TRP A 65 -27.24 -3.08 -39.95
C TRP A 65 -25.73 -3.12 -40.25
N MET A 66 -25.30 -2.67 -41.43
CA MET A 66 -23.87 -2.61 -41.80
C MET A 66 -23.11 -1.45 -41.12
N ALA A 67 -23.80 -0.43 -40.61
CA ALA A 67 -23.18 0.75 -39.98
C ALA A 67 -23.14 0.66 -38.44
N VAL A 68 -23.66 -0.42 -37.86
CA VAL A 68 -23.71 -0.64 -36.41
C VAL A 68 -22.35 -1.13 -35.91
N SER A 69 -21.52 -0.21 -35.43
CA SER A 69 -20.38 -0.54 -34.56
C SER A 69 -20.79 -0.30 -33.11
N ASN A 70 -20.76 -1.31 -32.26
CA ASN A 70 -21.06 -1.14 -30.84
C ASN A 70 -19.77 -0.90 -30.06
N ARG A 71 -19.76 0.07 -29.15
CA ARG A 71 -18.63 0.30 -28.22
C ARG A 71 -19.05 -0.12 -26.83
N ILE A 72 -18.37 -1.12 -26.28
CA ILE A 72 -18.63 -1.61 -24.93
C ILE A 72 -17.58 -1.02 -23.99
N TYR A 73 -18.05 -0.31 -22.97
CA TYR A 73 -17.23 0.29 -21.93
C TYR A 73 -17.12 -0.65 -20.72
N ARG A 74 -15.96 -0.68 -20.07
CA ARG A 74 -15.76 -1.45 -18.83
C ARG A 74 -16.37 -0.70 -17.64
N THR A 75 -17.08 -1.42 -16.77
CA THR A 75 -17.59 -0.87 -15.50
C THR A 75 -16.44 -0.49 -14.57
N PRO A 76 -16.43 0.74 -13.99
CA PRO A 76 -15.46 1.13 -12.97
C PRO A 76 -15.56 0.23 -11.72
N ASP A 77 -14.41 -0.15 -11.15
CA ASP A 77 -14.36 -0.99 -9.94
C ASP A 77 -14.17 -0.13 -8.68
N PRO A 78 -15.05 -0.21 -7.66
CA PRO A 78 -14.89 0.49 -6.38
C PRO A 78 -13.55 0.29 -5.68
N LEU A 79 -12.87 -0.85 -5.88
CA LEU A 79 -11.57 -1.12 -5.28
C LEU A 79 -10.44 -0.25 -5.87
N SER A 80 -10.66 0.37 -7.04
CA SER A 80 -9.69 1.25 -7.69
C SER A 80 -9.33 2.47 -6.84
N ILE A 81 -10.18 2.83 -5.87
CA ILE A 81 -9.94 3.89 -4.88
C ILE A 81 -8.69 3.61 -4.05
N PHE A 82 -8.45 2.35 -3.69
CA PHE A 82 -7.30 1.95 -2.88
C PHE A 82 -6.15 1.47 -3.74
N VAL A 83 -6.45 0.60 -4.71
CA VAL A 83 -5.44 -0.06 -5.55
C VAL A 83 -5.86 0.06 -7.00
N THR A 84 -5.10 0.88 -7.74
CA THR A 84 -5.34 1.07 -9.16
C THR A 84 -4.97 -0.17 -9.99
N GLY A 85 -3.90 -0.87 -9.60
CA GLY A 85 -3.43 -2.07 -10.28
C GLY A 85 -3.21 -1.85 -11.78
N ILE A 86 -3.70 -2.77 -12.60
CA ILE A 86 -3.64 -2.69 -14.08
C ILE A 86 -4.81 -1.91 -14.69
N THR A 87 -5.79 -1.47 -13.88
CA THR A 87 -7.07 -0.94 -14.38
C THR A 87 -6.88 0.31 -15.20
N ASN A 88 -5.88 1.13 -14.88
CA ASN A 88 -5.58 2.33 -15.65
C ASN A 88 -4.55 2.12 -16.78
N ASP A 89 -3.92 0.94 -16.85
CA ASP A 89 -3.02 0.56 -17.95
C ASP A 89 -3.77 -0.13 -19.09
N ILE A 90 -4.95 -0.69 -18.82
CA ILE A 90 -5.82 -1.27 -19.84
C ILE A 90 -6.76 -0.22 -20.44
N GLY A 91 -7.13 -0.41 -21.71
CA GLY A 91 -8.07 0.49 -22.39
C GLY A 91 -9.48 0.45 -21.77
N ARG A 92 -10.17 1.60 -21.76
CA ARG A 92 -11.48 1.80 -21.12
C ARG A 92 -12.64 1.22 -21.91
N TRP A 93 -12.49 1.11 -23.24
CA TRP A 93 -13.54 0.60 -24.12
C TRP A 93 -12.99 -0.34 -25.20
N SER A 94 -13.87 -1.19 -25.72
CA SER A 94 -13.57 -1.97 -26.91
C SER A 94 -14.66 -1.78 -27.97
N SER A 95 -14.24 -1.55 -29.21
CA SER A 95 -15.16 -1.62 -30.35
C SER A 95 -15.45 -3.08 -30.64
N VAL A 96 -16.72 -3.45 -30.59
CA VAL A 96 -17.21 -4.72 -31.11
C VAL A 96 -17.70 -4.45 -32.53
N ASP A 97 -16.93 -4.95 -33.49
CA ASP A 97 -17.21 -4.84 -34.91
C ASP A 97 -17.00 -6.21 -35.56
N HIS A 98 -17.71 -6.49 -36.65
CA HIS A 98 -17.64 -7.77 -37.36
C HIS A 98 -16.24 -8.02 -37.95
N PHE A 99 -15.51 -6.95 -38.29
CA PHE A 99 -14.23 -7.01 -39.00
C PHE A 99 -12.99 -6.90 -38.09
N ASN A 100 -13.16 -6.56 -36.82
CA ASN A 100 -12.04 -6.33 -35.91
C ASN A 100 -12.17 -7.15 -34.62
N THR A 101 -11.05 -7.74 -34.21
CA THR A 101 -10.95 -8.41 -32.91
C THR A 101 -11.13 -7.41 -31.77
N VAL A 102 -11.88 -7.80 -30.75
CA VAL A 102 -12.08 -7.04 -29.50
C VAL A 102 -10.72 -6.68 -28.90
N LYS A 103 -10.35 -5.40 -28.97
CA LYS A 103 -9.14 -4.84 -28.35
C LYS A 103 -9.54 -3.64 -27.49
N LEU A 104 -9.00 -3.57 -26.28
CA LEU A 104 -9.22 -2.45 -25.38
C LEU A 104 -8.41 -1.24 -25.90
N ARG A 105 -9.07 -0.09 -26.06
CA ARG A 105 -8.49 1.18 -26.56
C ARG A 105 -8.72 2.31 -25.55
N HIS A 106 -7.87 3.34 -25.61
CA HIS A 106 -7.83 4.52 -24.73
C HIS A 106 -7.72 4.20 -23.23
N SER A 107 -6.51 4.23 -22.69
CA SER A 107 -6.27 4.09 -21.25
C SER A 107 -6.51 5.43 -20.54
N SER A 108 -6.94 5.40 -19.28
CA SER A 108 -7.17 6.59 -18.45
C SER A 108 -5.99 7.57 -18.45
N TYR A 109 -4.77 7.04 -18.57
CA TYR A 109 -3.53 7.81 -18.44
C TYR A 109 -3.05 8.49 -19.73
N SER A 110 -3.57 8.14 -20.90
CA SER A 110 -3.21 8.85 -22.14
C SER A 110 -3.89 10.20 -22.26
N ASP A 111 -5.03 10.36 -21.60
CA ASP A 111 -5.96 11.45 -21.89
C ASP A 111 -5.81 12.64 -20.92
N ASP A 112 -5.31 12.43 -19.68
CA ASP A 112 -5.21 13.47 -18.65
C ASP A 112 -3.80 13.57 -18.00
N PRO A 113 -3.04 14.67 -18.23
CA PRO A 113 -1.66 14.84 -17.73
C PRO A 113 -1.52 14.90 -16.20
N ILE A 114 -2.54 15.43 -15.50
CA ILE A 114 -2.52 15.58 -14.03
C ILE A 114 -2.61 14.20 -13.36
N PHE A 115 -3.45 13.30 -13.88
CA PHE A 115 -3.59 11.94 -13.35
C PHE A 115 -2.37 11.07 -13.66
N ALA A 116 -1.65 11.35 -14.75
CA ALA A 116 -0.37 10.71 -15.03
C ALA A 116 0.73 11.05 -14.00
N LEU A 117 0.70 12.24 -13.37
CA LEU A 117 1.66 12.63 -12.33
C LEU A 117 1.41 11.91 -10.99
N PHE A 118 0.13 11.67 -10.64
CA PHE A 118 -0.26 10.96 -9.41
C PHE A 118 -0.44 9.45 -9.60
N ARG A 119 -0.17 8.93 -10.81
CA ARG A 119 -0.21 7.50 -11.20
C ARG A 119 0.46 6.55 -10.19
N PHE A 120 1.44 7.02 -9.43
CA PHE A 120 2.30 6.19 -8.59
C PHE A 120 1.96 6.22 -7.09
N VAL A 121 0.99 7.03 -6.63
CA VAL A 121 0.70 7.18 -5.19
C VAL A 121 -0.62 6.53 -4.82
N ASP A 122 -0.67 5.20 -4.92
CA ASP A 122 -1.79 4.36 -4.46
C ASP A 122 -1.48 3.73 -3.09
N PHE A 123 -2.46 3.03 -2.50
CA PHE A 123 -2.28 2.33 -1.22
C PHE A 123 -1.15 1.29 -1.30
N THR A 124 -1.01 0.63 -2.45
CA THR A 124 0.06 -0.35 -2.70
C THR A 124 1.43 0.29 -2.58
N PHE A 125 1.64 1.44 -3.21
CA PHE A 125 2.88 2.21 -3.12
C PHE A 125 3.19 2.62 -1.68
N ILE A 126 2.19 3.11 -0.94
CA ILE A 126 2.35 3.48 0.47
C ILE A 126 2.79 2.27 1.29
N VAL A 127 2.19 1.11 1.10
CA VAL A 127 2.57 -0.13 1.79
C VAL A 127 3.97 -0.59 1.38
N GLN A 128 4.24 -0.66 0.08
CA GLN A 128 5.47 -1.23 -0.46
C GLN A 128 6.69 -0.39 -0.15
N ILE A 129 6.57 0.94 -0.21
CA ILE A 129 7.68 1.88 -0.10
C ILE A 129 7.71 2.55 1.28
N VAL A 130 6.64 3.24 1.67
CA VAL A 130 6.64 4.09 2.87
C VAL A 130 6.62 3.24 4.14
N LEU A 131 5.67 2.31 4.23
CA LEU A 131 5.51 1.45 5.41
C LEU A 131 6.70 0.50 5.59
N SER A 132 7.23 -0.10 4.53
CA SER A 132 8.43 -0.95 4.64
C SER A 132 9.68 -0.18 5.06
N LEU A 133 9.87 1.06 4.57
CA LEU A 133 10.98 1.91 4.99
C LEU A 133 10.83 2.29 6.47
N PHE A 134 9.62 2.62 6.90
CA PHE A 134 9.34 2.91 8.30
C PHE A 134 9.53 1.69 9.19
N ALA A 135 9.12 0.50 8.75
CA ALA A 135 9.39 -0.75 9.45
C ALA A 135 10.89 -0.88 9.77
N ILE A 136 11.77 -0.63 8.79
CA ILE A 136 13.22 -0.65 9.00
C ILE A 136 13.68 0.48 9.91
N LEU A 137 13.17 1.70 9.70
CA LEU A 137 13.54 2.88 10.49
C LEU A 137 13.23 2.73 11.99
N PHE A 138 12.21 1.97 12.36
CA PHE A 138 11.89 1.70 13.76
C PHE A 138 12.57 0.46 14.35
N THR A 139 13.17 -0.39 13.49
CA THR A 139 13.73 -1.67 13.93
C THR A 139 15.25 -1.74 13.83
N TYR A 140 15.91 -0.86 13.06
CA TYR A 140 17.36 -0.90 12.83
C TYR A 140 18.19 -0.71 14.12
N ASP A 141 17.74 0.15 15.04
CA ASP A 141 18.40 0.47 16.32
C ASP A 141 17.82 -0.33 17.51
N SER A 142 16.95 -1.31 17.23
CA SER A 142 16.21 -2.02 18.26
C SER A 142 17.12 -2.74 19.27
N ILE A 143 18.01 -3.62 18.84
CA ILE A 143 18.87 -4.42 19.74
C ILE A 143 20.24 -3.76 19.95
N ASN A 144 20.90 -3.37 18.87
CA ASN A 144 22.20 -2.71 18.90
C ASN A 144 22.15 -1.33 19.60
N GLY A 145 21.09 -0.54 19.47
CA GLY A 145 20.96 0.75 20.19
C GLY A 145 20.84 0.57 21.70
N GLU A 146 20.18 -0.50 22.16
CA GLU A 146 20.19 -0.87 23.58
C GLU A 146 21.54 -1.44 24.05
N ARG A 147 22.29 -2.07 23.13
CA ARG A 147 23.66 -2.56 23.40
C ARG A 147 24.64 -1.40 23.55
N GLU A 148 24.56 -0.40 22.68
CA GLU A 148 25.38 0.82 22.70
C GLU A 148 25.11 1.65 23.96
N SER A 149 23.84 1.85 24.32
CA SER A 149 23.44 2.59 25.51
C SER A 149 23.65 1.84 26.83
N GLY A 150 24.20 0.62 26.79
CA GLY A 150 24.46 -0.23 27.97
C GLY A 150 23.20 -0.79 28.65
N ARG A 151 21.99 -0.41 28.19
CA ARG A 151 20.70 -0.86 28.73
C ARG A 151 20.53 -2.37 28.62
N LEU A 152 21.06 -2.97 27.56
CA LEU A 152 20.99 -4.42 27.37
C LEU A 152 21.64 -5.19 28.53
N LYS A 153 22.78 -4.70 29.05
CA LYS A 153 23.47 -5.32 30.21
C LYS A 153 22.64 -5.19 31.50
N LEU A 154 21.95 -4.07 31.68
CA LEU A 154 21.05 -3.83 32.82
C LEU A 154 19.78 -4.68 32.75
N VAL A 155 19.26 -4.98 31.56
CA VAL A 155 18.07 -5.86 31.43
C VAL A 155 18.44 -7.31 31.76
N PHE A 156 19.61 -7.77 31.30
CA PHE A 156 20.08 -9.14 31.55
C PHE A 156 20.73 -9.36 32.92
N SER A 157 20.89 -8.31 33.74
CA SER A 157 21.22 -8.50 35.16
C SER A 157 20.05 -9.11 35.94
N LYS A 158 18.82 -8.97 35.43
CA LYS A 158 17.66 -9.75 35.86
C LYS A 158 17.61 -11.06 35.08
N ALA A 159 17.14 -12.13 35.73
CA ALA A 159 16.99 -13.46 35.13
C ALA A 159 15.87 -13.51 34.06
N VAL A 160 16.07 -12.83 32.94
CA VAL A 160 15.15 -12.78 31.80
C VAL A 160 15.72 -13.63 30.66
N PRO A 161 14.99 -14.66 30.18
CA PRO A 161 15.47 -15.49 29.07
C PRO A 161 15.49 -14.69 27.75
N ARG A 162 16.52 -14.91 26.93
CA ARG A 162 16.75 -14.18 25.67
C ARG A 162 15.57 -14.25 24.69
N VAL A 163 14.92 -15.41 24.61
CA VAL A 163 13.74 -15.62 23.74
C VAL A 163 12.59 -14.71 24.15
N LYS A 164 12.29 -14.60 25.46
CA LYS A 164 11.21 -13.71 25.95
C LYS A 164 11.52 -12.23 25.71
N TYR A 165 12.79 -11.84 25.74
CA TYR A 165 13.19 -10.47 25.45
C TYR A 165 12.96 -10.13 23.96
N ILE A 166 13.39 -11.00 23.04
CA ILE A 166 13.21 -10.78 21.60
C ILE A 166 11.72 -10.78 21.22
N THR A 167 10.93 -11.72 21.74
CA THR A 167 9.49 -11.77 21.43
C THR A 167 8.73 -10.57 22.01
N ALA A 168 9.03 -10.17 23.25
CA ALA A 168 8.43 -8.96 23.83
C ALA A 168 8.79 -7.71 23.02
N LYS A 169 10.01 -7.66 22.47
CA LYS A 169 10.48 -6.57 21.62
C LYS A 169 9.76 -6.53 20.28
N PHE A 170 9.69 -7.67 19.59
CA PHE A 170 8.96 -7.79 18.33
C PHE A 170 7.48 -7.41 18.50
N VAL A 171 6.80 -7.97 19.51
CA VAL A 171 5.38 -7.69 19.78
C VAL A 171 5.17 -6.23 20.20
N GLY A 172 6.05 -5.67 21.03
CA GLY A 172 6.00 -4.27 21.44
C GLY A 172 6.16 -3.30 20.26
N SER A 173 7.13 -3.56 19.39
CA SER A 173 7.31 -2.79 18.15
C SER A 173 6.14 -2.95 17.20
N TRP A 174 5.59 -4.16 17.08
CA TRP A 174 4.47 -4.44 16.19
C TRP A 174 3.20 -3.73 16.62
N LEU A 175 2.83 -3.86 17.90
CA LEU A 175 1.68 -3.15 18.45
C LEU A 175 1.88 -1.64 18.42
N GLY A 176 3.09 -1.15 18.70
CA GLY A 176 3.41 0.28 18.72
C GLY A 176 3.29 0.96 17.36
N LEU A 177 3.43 0.22 16.27
CA LEU A 177 3.32 0.75 14.91
C LEU A 177 1.97 0.43 14.26
N VAL A 178 1.44 -0.78 14.45
CA VAL A 178 0.19 -1.22 13.82
C VAL A 178 -1.03 -0.56 14.47
N LEU A 179 -1.10 -0.47 15.79
CA LEU A 179 -2.28 0.12 16.47
C LEU A 179 -2.51 1.57 16.06
N PRO A 180 -1.49 2.45 15.99
CA PRO A 180 -1.73 3.81 15.53
C PRO A 180 -2.18 3.87 14.07
N LEU A 181 -1.61 3.03 13.19
CA LEU A 181 -1.97 3.00 11.77
C LEU A 181 -3.42 2.57 11.51
N THR A 182 -4.10 1.91 12.46
CA THR A 182 -5.54 1.62 12.32
C THR A 182 -6.38 2.90 12.33
N ILE A 183 -5.91 3.99 12.94
CA ILE A 183 -6.63 5.27 13.00
C ILE A 183 -6.77 5.90 11.60
N PRO A 184 -5.70 6.23 10.86
CA PRO A 184 -5.83 6.78 9.52
C PRO A 184 -6.54 5.82 8.57
N PHE A 185 -6.34 4.51 8.72
CA PHE A 185 -7.06 3.51 7.93
C PHE A 185 -8.58 3.55 8.18
N ALA A 186 -9.01 3.65 9.44
CA ALA A 186 -10.43 3.80 9.77
C ALA A 186 -11.03 5.10 9.22
N ILE A 187 -10.26 6.20 9.22
CA ILE A 187 -10.68 7.47 8.60
C ILE A 187 -10.83 7.30 7.08
N CYS A 188 -9.92 6.58 6.41
CA CYS A 188 -10.03 6.28 4.99
C CYS A 188 -11.32 5.50 4.68
N LEU A 189 -11.66 4.50 5.49
CA LEU A 189 -12.92 3.76 5.35
C LEU A 189 -14.15 4.66 5.57
N LEU A 190 -14.09 5.55 6.56
CA LEU A 190 -15.17 6.51 6.81
C LEU A 190 -15.37 7.45 5.61
N LEU A 191 -14.29 7.93 5.00
CA LEU A 191 -14.37 8.74 3.77
C LEU A 191 -15.07 7.98 2.65
N VAL A 192 -14.73 6.71 2.44
CA VAL A 192 -15.38 5.87 1.42
C VAL A 192 -16.89 5.70 1.69
N MET A 193 -17.28 5.52 2.95
CA MET A 193 -18.70 5.45 3.34
C MET A 193 -19.42 6.78 3.09
N LEU A 194 -18.77 7.92 3.38
CA LEU A 194 -19.35 9.25 3.21
C LEU A 194 -19.67 9.57 1.74
N TYR A 195 -18.83 9.09 0.81
CA TYR A 195 -19.05 9.25 -0.63
C TYR A 195 -19.98 8.19 -1.24
N ASN A 196 -20.59 7.34 -0.41
CA ASN A 196 -21.60 6.35 -0.80
C ASN A 196 -21.14 5.41 -1.93
N VAL A 197 -19.87 5.00 -1.90
CA VAL A 197 -19.31 4.11 -2.91
C VAL A 197 -19.95 2.71 -2.78
N PRO A 198 -20.43 2.10 -3.87
CA PRO A 198 -21.14 0.83 -3.81
C PRO A 198 -20.19 -0.35 -3.54
N PHE A 199 -19.96 -0.69 -2.27
CA PHE A 199 -19.18 -1.87 -1.88
C PHE A 199 -20.06 -3.11 -1.70
N THR A 200 -19.92 -4.08 -2.61
CA THR A 200 -20.42 -5.46 -2.44
C THR A 200 -19.58 -6.25 -1.44
N ALA A 201 -20.13 -7.36 -0.89
CA ALA A 201 -19.43 -8.26 0.03
C ALA A 201 -18.08 -8.77 -0.50
N HIS A 202 -17.95 -8.99 -1.82
CA HIS A 202 -16.70 -9.39 -2.45
C HIS A 202 -15.60 -8.32 -2.36
N HIS A 203 -15.97 -7.04 -2.49
CA HIS A 203 -15.02 -5.92 -2.36
C HIS A 203 -14.52 -5.79 -0.92
N TRP A 204 -15.40 -5.98 0.07
CA TRP A 204 -15.00 -6.03 1.47
C TRP A 204 -13.99 -7.15 1.76
N LEU A 205 -14.25 -8.36 1.26
CA LEU A 205 -13.33 -9.48 1.42
C LEU A 205 -11.96 -9.18 0.79
N SER A 206 -11.94 -8.62 -0.42
CA SER A 206 -10.70 -8.23 -1.11
C SER A 206 -9.93 -7.15 -0.35
N LEU A 207 -10.63 -6.18 0.25
CA LEU A 207 -10.03 -5.14 1.09
C LEU A 207 -9.40 -5.75 2.37
N PHE A 208 -10.08 -6.68 3.04
CA PHE A 208 -9.51 -7.38 4.20
C PHE A 208 -8.29 -8.24 3.82
N GLN A 209 -8.32 -8.90 2.66
CA GLN A 209 -7.16 -9.63 2.14
C GLN A 209 -5.99 -8.70 1.86
N LEU A 210 -6.24 -7.54 1.23
CA LEU A 210 -5.23 -6.52 0.99
C LEU A 210 -4.58 -6.03 2.29
N VAL A 211 -5.38 -5.75 3.32
CA VAL A 211 -4.89 -5.35 4.66
C VAL A 211 -4.12 -6.49 5.33
N GLY A 212 -4.59 -7.73 5.21
CA GLY A 212 -3.89 -8.90 5.76
C GLY A 212 -2.51 -9.10 5.14
N ILE A 213 -2.42 -9.00 3.81
CA ILE A 213 -1.16 -9.12 3.06
C ILE A 213 -0.24 -7.94 3.38
N SER A 214 -0.76 -6.72 3.47
CA SER A 214 0.05 -5.54 3.82
C SER A 214 0.62 -5.63 5.23
N LEU A 215 -0.15 -6.12 6.20
CA LEU A 215 0.33 -6.39 7.56
C LEU A 215 1.42 -7.48 7.56
N LEU A 216 1.24 -8.56 6.81
CA LEU A 216 2.26 -9.62 6.69
C LEU A 216 3.55 -9.05 6.09
N TYR A 217 3.45 -8.30 5.00
CA TYR A 217 4.58 -7.62 4.37
C TYR A 217 5.30 -6.67 5.35
N PHE A 218 4.55 -5.86 6.09
CA PHE A 218 5.11 -4.98 7.13
C PHE A 218 5.81 -5.77 8.25
N THR A 219 5.22 -6.88 8.70
CA THR A 219 5.83 -7.75 9.73
C THR A 219 7.14 -8.36 9.27
N PHE A 220 7.24 -8.74 7.99
CA PHE A 220 8.45 -9.29 7.40
C PHE A 220 9.60 -8.27 7.46
N PHE A 221 9.36 -7.03 7.05
CA PHE A 221 10.38 -5.98 7.10
C PHE A 221 10.80 -5.63 8.52
N MET A 222 9.86 -5.62 9.47
CA MET A 222 10.21 -5.44 10.88
C MET A 222 11.05 -6.58 11.45
N ALA A 223 10.71 -7.84 11.13
CA ALA A 223 11.49 -9.00 11.53
C ALA A 223 12.90 -8.95 10.94
N LEU A 224 13.02 -8.57 9.68
CA LEU A 224 14.29 -8.37 8.98
C LEU A 224 15.15 -7.29 9.64
N GLY A 225 14.57 -6.13 9.98
CA GLY A 225 15.31 -5.06 10.65
C GLY A 225 15.77 -5.44 12.06
N ILE A 226 14.94 -6.14 12.84
CA ILE A 226 15.33 -6.67 14.16
C ILE A 226 16.44 -7.71 14.01
N PHE A 227 16.36 -8.58 13.00
CA PHE A 227 17.39 -9.58 12.73
C PHE A 227 18.74 -8.93 12.42
N ILE A 228 18.76 -7.93 11.53
CA ILE A 228 19.98 -7.18 11.21
C ILE A 228 20.51 -6.42 12.43
N SER A 229 19.62 -5.82 13.23
CA SER A 229 19.98 -5.16 14.49
C SER A 229 20.60 -6.13 15.51
N ALA A 230 20.18 -7.39 15.54
CA ALA A 230 20.75 -8.41 16.42
C ALA A 230 22.18 -8.80 16.01
N MET A 231 22.44 -8.88 14.70
CA MET A 231 23.73 -9.29 14.13
C MET A 231 24.78 -8.18 14.21
N THR A 232 24.36 -6.92 14.10
CA THR A 232 25.27 -5.78 14.11
C THR A 232 25.61 -5.30 15.52
N LYS A 233 26.79 -4.72 15.69
CA LYS A 233 27.22 -4.10 16.96
C LYS A 233 26.93 -2.60 17.00
N GLN A 234 26.94 -1.95 15.83
CA GLN A 234 26.76 -0.51 15.70
C GLN A 234 25.43 -0.18 15.00
N SER A 235 24.70 0.82 15.51
CA SER A 235 23.41 1.26 14.97
C SER A 235 23.52 1.77 13.53
N ASN A 236 24.59 2.51 13.22
CA ASN A 236 24.83 3.06 11.88
C ASN A 236 25.01 1.96 10.82
N VAL A 237 25.76 0.89 11.17
CA VAL A 237 26.00 -0.24 10.26
C VAL A 237 24.69 -1.02 10.01
N SER A 238 23.87 -1.18 11.04
CA SER A 238 22.55 -1.81 10.93
C SER A 238 21.61 -1.07 10.00
N PHE A 239 21.57 0.25 10.12
CA PHE A 239 20.76 1.11 9.27
C PHE A 239 21.18 0.98 7.81
N LEU A 240 22.48 1.15 7.52
CA LEU A 240 23.01 1.04 6.17
C LEU A 240 22.76 -0.34 5.55
N LEU A 241 23.01 -1.41 6.30
CA LEU A 241 22.79 -2.78 5.80
C LEU A 241 21.31 -3.06 5.53
N SER A 242 20.42 -2.67 6.44
CA SER A 242 18.97 -2.84 6.25
C SER A 242 18.47 -2.02 5.07
N PHE A 243 18.98 -0.81 4.88
CA PHE A 243 18.61 0.06 3.77
C PHE A 243 19.08 -0.51 2.42
N VAL A 244 20.30 -1.03 2.32
CA VAL A 244 20.79 -1.70 1.10
C VAL A 244 19.98 -2.94 0.76
N ILE A 245 19.68 -3.78 1.75
CA ILE A 245 18.84 -4.98 1.55
C ILE A 245 17.44 -4.56 1.10
N TRP A 246 16.89 -3.50 1.68
CA TRP A 246 15.60 -2.96 1.27
C TRP A 246 15.60 -2.45 -0.17
N ILE A 247 16.61 -1.70 -0.59
CA ILE A 247 16.74 -1.24 -1.99
C ILE A 247 16.77 -2.45 -2.93
N LEU A 248 17.53 -3.49 -2.59
CA LEU A 248 17.61 -4.71 -3.39
C LEU A 248 16.25 -5.38 -3.50
N LEU A 249 15.57 -5.60 -2.37
CA LEU A 249 14.30 -6.34 -2.31
C LEU A 249 13.13 -5.57 -2.94
N VAL A 250 13.03 -4.26 -2.71
CA VAL A 250 11.85 -3.47 -3.06
C VAL A 250 12.00 -2.77 -4.42
N LEU A 251 13.21 -2.34 -4.78
CA LEU A 251 13.43 -1.60 -6.03
C LEU A 251 14.07 -2.45 -7.12
N ILE A 252 15.13 -3.19 -6.79
CA ILE A 252 15.94 -3.87 -7.82
C ILE A 252 15.27 -5.17 -8.28
N ILE A 253 14.90 -6.06 -7.36
CA ILE A 253 14.33 -7.38 -7.71
C ILE A 253 13.08 -7.26 -8.59
N PRO A 254 12.06 -6.42 -8.26
CA PRO A 254 10.86 -6.31 -9.10
C PRO A 254 11.16 -5.79 -10.50
N ARG A 255 12.08 -4.82 -10.62
CA ARG A 255 12.47 -4.24 -11.91
C ARG A 255 13.20 -5.25 -12.79
N VAL A 256 14.14 -5.99 -12.23
CA VAL A 256 14.86 -7.05 -12.94
C VAL A 256 13.90 -8.17 -13.35
N GLY A 257 12.94 -8.53 -12.49
CA GLY A 257 11.89 -9.51 -12.80
C GLY A 257 11.07 -9.12 -14.02
N ILE A 258 10.65 -7.86 -14.13
CA ILE A 258 9.89 -7.36 -15.29
C ILE A 258 10.74 -7.39 -16.56
N ILE A 259 12.00 -6.96 -16.50
CA ILE A 259 12.90 -6.92 -17.66
C ILE A 259 13.17 -8.33 -18.20
N THR A 260 13.43 -9.28 -17.31
CA THR A 260 13.71 -10.68 -17.68
C THR A 260 12.47 -11.38 -18.24
N ALA A 261 11.29 -11.12 -17.66
CA ALA A 261 10.03 -11.64 -18.18
C ALA A 261 9.67 -11.05 -19.55
N GLY A 262 9.99 -9.78 -19.81
CA GLY A 262 9.73 -9.14 -21.10
C GLY A 262 10.67 -9.58 -22.24
N GLN A 263 11.73 -10.33 -21.93
CA GLN A 263 12.63 -10.92 -22.92
C GLN A 263 12.26 -12.36 -23.32
N LEU A 264 11.33 -12.99 -22.60
CA LEU A 264 10.76 -14.31 -22.89
C LEU A 264 9.49 -14.17 -23.74
#